data_AF-A0A1T1CIG7-F1
#
_entry.id   AF-A0A1T1CIG7-F1
#
_cell.length_a   1.000
_cell.length_b   1.000
_cell.length_c   1.000
_cell.angle_alpha   90.00
_cell.angle_beta   90.00
_cell.angle_gamma   90.00
#
_symmetry.space_group_name_H-M   'P 1'
#
loop_
_entity.id
_entity.type
_entity.pdbx_description
1 polymer ?
#
loop_
_entity_poly.entity_id
_entity_poly.type
_entity_poly.pdbx_seq_one_letter_code
_entity_poly.pdbx_strand_id
1 'polypeptide(L)'
;MIQEAVVSKSYVGYDGEWQNTSFKTPVIVHSNRLGFLKISGADFLIKLSGDKAKMEENTAYDSAELTSQELVNTKNEKNGLVSSTYKGKLVYKTIDGVYTPDVSVVFTINQADILRLKISNNKNSKEYILDLEIK
;
A
#
# COMPACT_ATOMS: atom_id res chain seq x y z
N MET A 1 1.76 17.62 5.17
CA MET A 1 0.39 17.49 4.62
C MET A 1 0.16 16.04 4.25
N ILE A 2 -1.04 15.51 4.50
CA ILE A 2 -1.43 14.16 4.08
C ILE A 2 -2.20 14.30 2.77
N GLN A 3 -1.79 13.53 1.76
CA GLN A 3 -2.48 13.41 0.47
C GLN A 3 -3.50 12.28 0.55
N GLU A 4 -4.73 12.53 0.12
CA GLU A 4 -5.74 11.51 -0.14
C GLU A 4 -5.78 11.20 -1.64
N ALA A 5 -5.82 9.93 -2.01
CA ALA A 5 -5.93 9.48 -3.38
C ALA A 5 -6.78 8.20 -3.49
N VAL A 6 -7.36 7.99 -4.67
CA VAL A 6 -8.04 6.74 -5.05
C VAL A 6 -7.11 5.95 -5.95
N VAL A 7 -7.11 4.62 -5.82
CA VAL A 7 -6.39 3.75 -6.77
C VAL A 7 -7.14 3.72 -8.10
N SER A 8 -6.50 4.18 -9.18
CA SER A 8 -7.07 4.20 -10.53
C SER A 8 -6.69 2.95 -11.33
N LYS A 9 -5.49 2.40 -11.10
CA LYS A 9 -5.04 1.13 -11.68
C LYS A 9 -4.25 0.34 -10.66
N SER A 10 -4.34 -0.99 -10.76
CA SER A 10 -3.57 -1.88 -9.89
C SER A 10 -3.03 -3.09 -10.62
N TYR A 11 -1.87 -3.53 -10.17
CA TYR A 11 -1.19 -4.72 -10.65
C TYR A 11 -0.80 -5.58 -9.47
N VAL A 12 -0.92 -6.91 -9.63
CA VAL A 12 -0.39 -7.89 -8.69
C VAL A 12 0.80 -8.60 -9.33
N GLY A 13 1.85 -8.77 -8.54
CA GLY A 13 3.10 -9.42 -8.92
C GLY A 13 3.33 -10.70 -8.12
N TYR A 14 3.74 -11.76 -8.80
CA TYR A 14 4.22 -13.01 -8.20
C TYR A 14 5.36 -13.56 -9.05
N ASP A 15 6.50 -13.88 -8.44
CA ASP A 15 7.69 -14.42 -9.11
C ASP A 15 8.16 -13.62 -10.34
N GLY A 16 7.99 -12.30 -10.31
CA GLY A 16 8.41 -11.39 -11.38
C GLY A 16 7.40 -11.18 -12.52
N GLU A 17 6.30 -11.93 -12.52
CA GLU A 17 5.19 -11.74 -13.47
C GLU A 17 4.15 -10.78 -12.91
N TRP A 18 3.65 -9.87 -13.74
CA TRP A 18 2.68 -8.84 -13.36
C TRP A 18 1.37 -9.01 -14.12
N GLN A 19 0.25 -8.92 -13.39
CA GLN A 19 -1.08 -8.99 -13.96
C GLN A 19 -1.95 -7.83 -13.48
N ASN A 20 -2.81 -7.32 -14.37
CA ASN A 20 -3.84 -6.36 -13.98
C ASN A 20 -4.74 -6.99 -12.91
N THR A 21 -5.10 -6.20 -11.90
CA THR A 21 -6.04 -6.62 -10.87
C THR A 21 -7.00 -5.49 -10.55
N SER A 22 -8.17 -5.85 -10.02
CA SER A 22 -9.19 -4.91 -9.58
C SER A 22 -9.79 -5.38 -8.25
N PHE A 23 -10.42 -4.44 -7.56
CA PHE A 23 -10.99 -4.66 -6.24
C PHE A 23 -12.48 -4.29 -6.24
N LYS A 24 -13.27 -5.04 -5.49
CA LYS A 24 -14.73 -4.84 -5.42
C LYS A 24 -15.09 -3.48 -4.81
N THR A 25 -14.30 -3.04 -3.83
CA THR A 25 -14.45 -1.76 -3.14
C THR A 25 -13.35 -0.80 -3.57
N PRO A 26 -13.61 0.52 -3.68
CA PRO A 26 -12.57 1.51 -3.91
C PRO A 26 -11.44 1.39 -2.90
N VAL A 27 -10.20 1.51 -3.37
CA VAL A 27 -9.02 1.57 -2.49
C VAL A 27 -8.63 3.02 -2.29
N ILE A 28 -8.71 3.47 -1.04
CA ILE A 28 -8.38 4.84 -0.64
C ILE A 28 -7.04 4.85 0.06
N VAL A 29 -6.15 5.72 -0.39
CA VAL A 29 -4.79 5.86 0.12
C VAL A 29 -4.64 7.24 0.74
N HIS A 30 -4.24 7.26 2.01
CA HIS A 30 -3.76 8.46 2.69
C HIS A 30 -2.26 8.33 2.86
N SER A 31 -1.48 9.29 2.37
CA SER A 31 -0.02 9.16 2.37
C SER A 31 0.69 10.50 2.47
N ASN A 32 1.96 10.47 2.87
CA ASN A 32 2.83 11.63 2.75
C ASN A 32 4.26 11.21 2.37
N ARG A 33 5.08 12.20 1.99
CA ARG A 33 6.46 11.98 1.54
C ARG A 33 7.42 11.51 2.62
N LEU A 34 6.98 11.53 3.89
CA LEU A 34 7.72 11.10 5.07
C LEU A 34 7.38 9.65 5.46
N GLY A 35 6.75 8.89 4.56
CA GLY A 35 6.47 7.47 4.75
C GLY A 35 5.19 7.17 5.52
N PHE A 36 4.38 8.16 5.89
CA PHE A 36 3.03 7.89 6.38
C PHE A 36 2.22 7.21 5.28
N LEU A 37 1.52 6.14 5.65
CA LEU A 37 0.64 5.40 4.75
C LEU A 37 -0.50 4.77 5.55
N LYS A 38 -1.74 5.10 5.17
CA LYS A 38 -2.94 4.40 5.59
C LYS A 38 -3.76 4.04 4.36
N ILE A 39 -4.15 2.78 4.24
CA ILE A 39 -4.89 2.24 3.11
C ILE A 39 -6.23 1.73 3.60
N SER A 40 -7.31 2.05 2.91
CA SER A 40 -8.65 1.52 3.16
C SER A 40 -9.18 0.81 1.92
N GLY A 41 -10.01 -0.22 2.09
CA GLY A 41 -10.58 -1.01 1.01
C GLY A 41 -10.50 -2.51 1.30
N ALA A 42 -11.60 -3.07 1.81
CA ALA A 42 -11.63 -4.41 2.39
C ALA A 42 -11.13 -5.51 1.44
N ASP A 43 -11.60 -5.54 0.18
CA ASP A 43 -11.19 -6.58 -0.79
C ASP A 43 -9.68 -6.54 -1.08
N PHE A 44 -9.10 -5.33 -1.15
CA PHE A 44 -7.65 -5.18 -1.32
C PHE A 44 -6.89 -5.64 -0.08
N LEU A 45 -7.33 -5.23 1.11
CA LEU A 45 -6.61 -5.55 2.35
C LEU A 45 -6.62 -7.04 2.66
N ILE A 46 -7.74 -7.74 2.40
CA ILE A 46 -7.82 -9.20 2.48
C ILE A 46 -6.75 -9.83 1.57
N LYS A 47 -6.72 -9.43 0.28
CA LYS A 47 -5.74 -9.93 -0.69
C LYS A 47 -4.29 -9.60 -0.32
N LEU A 48 -4.01 -8.36 0.07
CA LEU A 48 -2.68 -7.89 0.47
C LEU A 48 -2.17 -8.65 1.70
N SER A 49 -3.06 -9.01 2.62
CA SER A 49 -2.72 -9.79 3.81
C SER A 49 -2.42 -11.27 3.51
N GLY A 50 -2.73 -11.75 2.30
CA GLY A 50 -2.74 -13.17 1.96
C GLY A 50 -3.88 -13.93 2.64
N ASP A 51 -5.07 -13.33 2.68
CA ASP A 51 -6.30 -13.87 3.29
C ASP A 51 -6.21 -14.10 4.81
N LYS A 52 -5.16 -13.56 5.46
CA LYS A 52 -4.94 -13.65 6.91
C LYS A 52 -5.69 -12.59 7.70
N ALA A 53 -5.90 -11.41 7.11
CA ALA A 53 -6.82 -10.42 7.64
C ALA A 53 -8.22 -10.77 7.13
N LYS A 54 -8.91 -11.71 7.81
CA LYS A 54 -10.35 -11.94 7.61
C LYS A 54 -11.10 -10.75 8.19
N MET A 55 -11.20 -9.70 7.38
CA MET A 55 -12.01 -8.52 7.69
C MET A 55 -13.45 -8.87 7.33
N GLU A 56 -14.37 -8.89 8.30
CA GLU A 56 -15.79 -8.96 7.97
C GLU A 56 -16.23 -7.62 7.35
N GLU A 57 -17.02 -7.70 6.28
CA GLU A 57 -17.68 -6.53 5.69
C GLU A 57 -18.48 -5.80 6.79
N ASN A 58 -18.33 -4.47 6.88
CA ASN A 58 -18.93 -3.60 7.90
C ASN A 58 -18.35 -3.67 9.33
N THR A 59 -17.18 -4.28 9.53
CA THR A 59 -16.43 -4.07 10.77
C THR A 59 -15.67 -2.73 10.73
N ALA A 60 -15.44 -2.11 11.89
CA ALA A 60 -14.72 -0.83 12.04
C ALA A 60 -13.21 -0.91 11.68
N TYR A 61 -12.79 -1.97 10.99
CA TYR A 61 -11.42 -2.35 10.71
C TYR A 61 -11.19 -2.44 9.20
N ASP A 62 -11.55 -1.40 8.46
CA ASP A 62 -11.52 -1.32 7.00
C ASP A 62 -10.19 -0.78 6.45
N SER A 63 -9.20 -0.58 7.31
CA SER A 63 -7.93 0.05 6.97
C SER A 63 -6.71 -0.63 7.58
N ALA A 64 -5.57 -0.45 6.91
CA ALA A 64 -4.26 -0.84 7.39
C ALA A 64 -3.30 0.36 7.37
N GLU A 65 -2.48 0.48 8.41
CA GLU A 65 -1.56 1.61 8.57
C GLU A 65 -0.11 1.13 8.66
N LEU A 66 0.78 1.78 7.91
CA LEU A 66 2.22 1.54 8.02
C LEU A 66 2.75 2.23 9.27
N THR A 67 3.36 1.45 10.14
CA THR A 67 3.95 1.91 11.40
C THR A 67 5.41 1.48 11.50
N SER A 68 6.16 2.14 12.38
CA SER A 68 7.60 1.88 12.57
C SER A 68 8.37 1.96 11.25
N GLN A 69 7.96 2.88 10.37
CA GLN A 69 8.54 3.04 9.05
C GLN A 69 9.91 3.70 9.12
N GLU A 70 10.86 3.12 8.39
CA GLU A 70 12.21 3.65 8.23
C GLU A 70 12.50 3.85 6.75
N LEU A 71 13.02 5.03 6.39
CA LEU A 71 13.49 5.30 5.04
C LEU A 71 14.80 4.53 4.81
N VAL A 72 14.79 3.57 3.88
CA VAL A 72 15.97 2.73 3.60
C VAL A 72 16.67 3.07 2.30
N ASN A 73 15.98 3.74 1.37
CA ASN A 73 16.55 4.11 0.09
C ASN A 73 15.79 5.28 -0.55
N THR A 74 16.52 6.17 -1.21
CA THR A 74 15.98 7.20 -2.09
C THR A 74 16.73 7.17 -3.40
N LYS A 75 16.00 7.17 -4.52
CA LYS A 75 16.55 7.09 -5.87
C LYS A 75 15.90 8.13 -6.77
N ASN A 76 16.73 8.91 -7.47
CA ASN A 76 16.26 9.76 -8.55
C ASN A 76 15.89 8.87 -9.75
N GLU A 77 14.69 9.06 -10.27
CA GLU A 77 14.20 8.39 -11.46
C GLU A 77 14.20 9.36 -12.66
N LYS A 78 13.89 8.84 -13.85
CA LYS A 78 13.75 9.67 -15.04
C LYS A 78 12.59 10.66 -14.88
N ASN A 79 12.62 11.72 -15.69
CA ASN A 79 11.54 12.73 -15.78
C ASN A 79 11.27 13.49 -14.47
N GLY A 80 12.27 13.64 -13.60
CA GLY A 80 12.13 14.37 -12.34
C GLY A 80 11.31 13.65 -11.27
N LEU A 81 11.09 12.33 -11.43
CA LEU A 81 10.48 11.51 -10.40
C LEU A 81 11.52 11.07 -9.36
N VAL A 82 11.05 10.79 -8.15
CA VAL A 82 11.86 10.22 -7.06
C VAL A 82 11.16 8.99 -6.50
N SER A 83 11.93 7.93 -6.29
CA SER A 83 11.49 6.72 -5.58
C SER A 83 12.03 6.77 -4.15
N SER A 84 11.16 6.72 -3.15
CA SER A 84 11.54 6.55 -1.73
C SER A 84 11.03 5.22 -1.21
N THR A 85 11.91 4.40 -0.64
CA THR A 85 11.57 3.08 -0.10
C THR A 85 11.56 3.12 1.40
N TYR A 86 10.43 2.73 1.98
CA TYR A 86 10.24 2.59 3.41
C TYR A 86 10.07 1.11 3.78
N LYS A 87 10.69 0.67 4.87
CA LYS A 87 10.39 -0.63 5.50
C LYS A 87 9.66 -0.38 6.81
N GLY A 88 8.68 -1.21 7.12
CA GLY A 88 7.91 -1.07 8.36
C GLY A 88 6.92 -2.22 8.56
N LYS A 89 5.98 -2.02 9.49
CA LYS A 89 4.92 -2.98 9.79
C LYS A 89 3.59 -2.44 9.33
N LEU A 90 2.90 -3.18 8.48
CA LEU A 90 1.54 -2.84 8.07
C LEU A 90 0.57 -3.41 9.09
N VAL A 91 -0.10 -2.56 9.84
CA VAL A 91 -0.97 -2.95 10.95
C VAL A 91 -2.40 -3.11 10.47
N TYR A 92 -2.90 -4.34 10.52
CA TYR A 92 -4.29 -4.69 10.29
C TYR A 92 -4.96 -4.90 11.64
N LYS A 93 -6.08 -4.21 11.88
CA LYS A 93 -7.00 -4.61 12.94
C LYS A 93 -7.90 -5.70 12.36
N THR A 94 -8.09 -6.79 13.08
CA THR A 94 -8.93 -7.91 12.69
C THR A 94 -9.91 -8.22 13.82
N ILE A 95 -10.90 -9.06 13.55
CA ILE A 95 -11.86 -9.52 14.57
C ILE A 95 -11.12 -10.28 15.67
N ASP A 96 -10.16 -11.11 15.27
CA ASP A 96 -9.38 -11.97 16.17
C ASP A 96 -8.16 -11.24 16.79
N GLY A 97 -8.02 -9.93 16.58
CA GLY A 97 -6.95 -9.11 17.16
C GLY A 97 -6.20 -8.27 16.14
N VAL A 98 -4.89 -8.49 16.04
CA VAL A 98 -3.98 -7.64 15.26
C VAL A 98 -3.06 -8.50 14.41
N TYR A 99 -3.01 -8.22 13.10
CA TYR A 99 -2.09 -8.85 12.15
C TYR A 99 -1.11 -7.80 11.63
N THR A 100 0.20 -8.06 11.74
CA THR A 100 1.25 -7.05 11.46
C THR A 100 2.40 -7.62 10.64
N PRO A 101 2.21 -7.88 9.34
CA PRO A 101 3.30 -8.28 8.46
C PRO A 101 4.34 -7.16 8.29
N ASP A 102 5.61 -7.57 8.18
CA ASP A 102 6.66 -6.69 7.69
C ASP A 102 6.49 -6.46 6.19
N VAL A 103 6.59 -5.20 5.78
CA VAL A 103 6.43 -4.77 4.39
C VAL A 103 7.55 -3.85 3.94
N SER A 104 7.77 -3.82 2.64
CA SER A 104 8.54 -2.77 1.96
C SER A 104 7.60 -1.98 1.07
N VAL A 105 7.62 -0.66 1.16
CA VAL A 105 6.79 0.22 0.34
C VAL A 105 7.66 1.20 -0.42
N VAL A 106 7.55 1.20 -1.74
CA VAL A 106 8.18 2.19 -2.60
C VAL A 106 7.14 3.24 -2.99
N PHE A 107 7.44 4.49 -2.70
CA PHE A 107 6.67 5.65 -3.10
C PHE A 107 7.31 6.25 -4.34
N THR A 108 6.59 6.36 -5.45
CA THR A 108 7.01 7.13 -6.62
C THR A 108 6.37 8.50 -6.56
N ILE A 109 7.21 9.53 -6.60
CA ILE A 109 6.89 10.89 -6.17
C ILE A 109 7.30 11.86 -7.29
N ASN A 110 6.47 12.85 -7.63
CA ASN A 110 6.84 13.95 -8.54
C ASN A 110 7.33 15.17 -7.74
N GLN A 111 7.12 16.42 -8.18
CA GLN A 111 7.48 17.61 -7.40
C GLN A 111 6.56 17.87 -6.19
N ALA A 112 5.28 17.53 -6.27
CA ALA A 112 4.27 17.80 -5.23
C ALA A 112 3.67 16.52 -4.60
N ASP A 113 3.43 15.49 -5.41
CA ASP A 113 2.50 14.41 -5.12
C ASP A 113 3.17 13.03 -5.13
N ILE A 114 2.51 12.08 -4.49
CA ILE A 114 2.77 10.65 -4.59
C ILE A 114 1.86 10.09 -5.67
N LEU A 115 2.45 9.51 -6.71
CA LEU A 115 1.74 9.05 -7.91
C LEU A 115 1.50 7.54 -7.92
N ARG A 116 2.37 6.79 -7.25
CA ARG A 116 2.32 5.33 -7.24
C ARG A 116 2.91 4.77 -5.96
N LEU A 117 2.32 3.67 -5.51
CA LEU A 117 2.88 2.83 -4.46
C LEU A 117 3.23 1.45 -5.03
N LYS A 118 4.38 0.92 -4.65
CA LYS A 118 4.68 -0.52 -4.75
C LYS A 118 4.79 -1.10 -3.35
N ILE A 119 3.94 -2.07 -3.01
CA ILE A 119 3.90 -2.70 -1.69
C ILE A 119 4.33 -4.15 -1.84
N SER A 120 5.38 -4.56 -1.12
CA SER A 120 5.85 -5.93 -1.05
C SER A 120 5.57 -6.48 0.34
N ASN A 121 4.73 -7.52 0.43
CA ASN A 121 4.44 -8.19 1.70
C ASN A 121 5.35 -9.42 1.85
N ASN A 122 6.25 -9.38 2.82
CA ASN A 122 7.28 -10.40 3.02
C ASN A 122 6.71 -11.76 3.47
N LYS A 123 5.43 -11.82 3.88
CA LYS A 123 4.78 -13.05 4.37
C LYS A 123 4.06 -13.86 3.30
N ASN A 124 3.81 -13.30 2.12
CA ASN A 124 3.05 -13.99 1.06
C ASN A 124 3.68 -13.88 -0.34
N SER A 125 4.88 -13.29 -0.46
CA SER A 125 5.62 -13.08 -1.71
C SER A 125 4.84 -12.35 -2.81
N LYS A 126 3.70 -11.74 -2.48
CA LYS A 126 2.92 -10.94 -3.41
C LYS A 126 3.37 -9.49 -3.33
N GLU A 127 3.48 -8.89 -4.50
CA GLU A 127 3.71 -7.47 -4.64
C GLU A 127 2.49 -6.81 -5.27
N TYR A 128 2.21 -5.58 -4.90
CA TYR A 128 1.15 -4.78 -5.50
C TYR A 128 1.71 -3.45 -5.98
N ILE A 129 1.33 -3.05 -7.19
CA ILE A 129 1.53 -1.69 -7.69
C ILE A 129 0.16 -1.02 -7.74
N LEU A 130 0.06 0.17 -7.14
CA LEU A 130 -1.14 0.99 -7.09
C LEU A 130 -0.82 2.34 -7.74
N ASP A 131 -1.48 2.65 -8.85
CA ASP A 131 -1.46 3.97 -9.46
C ASP A 131 -2.52 4.84 -8.79
N LEU A 132 -2.11 6.05 -8.38
CA LEU A 132 -2.92 6.93 -7.57
C LEU A 132 -3.49 8.07 -8.40
N GLU A 133 -4.78 8.33 -8.21
CA GLU A 133 -5.49 9.51 -8.69
C GLU A 133 -5.82 10.37 -7.47
N ILE A 134 -5.24 11.57 -7.43
CA ILE A 134 -5.35 12.51 -6.31
C ILE A 134 -6.75 13.14 -6.35
N LYS A 135 -7.39 13.27 -5.19
CA LYS A 135 -8.70 13.94 -5.07
C LYS A 135 -8.56 15.45 -4.94
#